data_AF-A0A934C7L4-F1
#
_entry.id   AF-A0A934C7L4-F1
#
_cell.length_a   1.000
_cell.length_b   1.000
_cell.length_c   1.000
_cell.angle_alpha   90.00
_cell.angle_beta   90.00
_cell.angle_gamma   90.00
#
_symmetry.space_group_name_H-M   'P 1'
#
loop_
_entity.id
_entity.type
_entity.pdbx_description
1 polymer ?
#
loop_
_entity_poly.entity_id
_entity_poly.type
_entity_poly.pdbx_seq_one_letter_code
_entity_poly.pdbx_strand_id
1 'polypeptide(L)'
;MPDPAPIRFPVAKPKPPEFLSLRKSRPVQTRSPFERAEAFEADRERLKKLEASATRPPIPGATAPDPAATQKLLRELEASLADRERRLAEFEARAADYERDLANLAERERDLAEAEALLAARERLANASRRIAAPSPAPVAVSAEEKQALEELRAELERQEESLKEAKQALREREQFLDESEAKLFEKVQAQQEKEIELEQRDEDMKARERRLREREAAVDPEAAARLKADDEKARQRDEFNE
;
A
#
# COMPACT_ATOMS: atom_id res chain seq x y z
N MET A 1 -56.16 -10.76 61.26
CA MET A 1 -55.66 -10.78 59.86
C MET A 1 -54.16 -11.02 59.93
N PRO A 2 -53.62 -12.05 59.26
CA PRO A 2 -52.21 -12.44 59.35
C PRO A 2 -51.31 -11.54 58.50
N ASP A 3 -50.06 -11.34 58.94
CA ASP A 3 -49.04 -10.55 58.24
C ASP A 3 -48.58 -11.20 56.93
N PRO A 4 -48.27 -10.42 55.87
CA PRO A 4 -47.85 -10.97 54.59
C PRO A 4 -46.40 -11.49 54.64
N ALA A 5 -46.21 -12.73 54.19
CA ALA A 5 -44.90 -13.37 54.10
C ALA A 5 -43.98 -12.69 53.06
N PRO A 6 -42.65 -12.69 53.27
CA PRO A 6 -41.70 -12.09 52.34
C PRO A 6 -41.54 -12.93 51.06
N ILE A 7 -41.71 -12.27 49.91
CA ILE A 7 -41.57 -12.84 48.56
C ILE A 7 -40.12 -13.28 48.33
N ARG A 8 -39.90 -14.57 48.05
CA ARG A 8 -38.60 -15.10 47.61
C ARG A 8 -38.54 -15.15 46.10
N PHE A 9 -37.59 -14.43 45.51
CA PHE A 9 -37.23 -14.57 44.09
C PHE A 9 -36.21 -15.71 43.89
N PRO A 10 -36.30 -16.49 42.79
CA PRO A 10 -35.28 -17.47 42.48
C PRO A 10 -33.97 -16.78 42.07
N VAL A 11 -32.89 -17.07 42.80
CA VAL A 11 -31.53 -16.64 42.43
C VAL A 11 -31.09 -17.49 41.24
N ALA A 12 -31.04 -16.88 40.06
CA ALA A 12 -30.44 -17.50 38.88
C ALA A 12 -28.95 -17.75 39.15
N LYS A 13 -28.52 -19.01 39.02
CA LYS A 13 -27.10 -19.38 39.11
C LYS A 13 -26.34 -18.70 37.95
N PRO A 14 -25.13 -18.16 38.17
CA PRO A 14 -24.33 -17.59 37.10
C PRO A 14 -23.95 -18.69 36.10
N LYS A 15 -24.33 -18.52 34.83
CA LYS A 15 -23.79 -19.31 33.73
C LYS A 15 -22.28 -19.01 33.60
N PRO A 16 -21.41 -20.02 33.43
CA PRO A 16 -20.01 -19.76 33.11
C PRO A 16 -19.93 -19.02 31.76
N PRO A 17 -18.91 -18.16 31.56
CA PRO A 17 -18.77 -17.44 30.30
C PRO A 17 -18.61 -18.44 29.16
N GLU A 18 -19.49 -18.35 28.16
CA GLU A 18 -19.24 -18.93 26.85
C GLU A 18 -17.97 -18.27 26.31
N PHE A 19 -16.89 -19.05 26.27
CA PHE A 19 -15.68 -18.65 25.59
C PHE A 19 -16.03 -18.47 24.11
N LEU A 20 -16.19 -17.22 23.68
CA LEU A 20 -16.07 -16.81 22.30
C LEU A 20 -14.66 -17.22 21.86
N SER A 21 -14.53 -18.45 21.36
CA SER A 21 -13.32 -18.89 20.69
C SER A 21 -13.25 -18.11 19.39
N LEU A 22 -12.47 -17.02 19.41
CA LEU A 22 -11.93 -16.41 18.21
C LEU A 22 -11.36 -17.56 17.38
N ARG A 23 -11.94 -17.80 16.19
CA ARG A 23 -11.37 -18.75 15.23
C ARG A 23 -9.92 -18.35 15.05
N LYS A 24 -9.01 -19.15 15.60
CA LYS A 24 -7.58 -19.06 15.33
C LYS A 24 -7.44 -19.04 13.82
N SER A 25 -7.10 -17.87 13.28
CA SER A 25 -6.62 -17.71 11.93
C SER A 25 -5.65 -18.84 11.67
N ARG A 26 -5.90 -19.64 10.63
CA ARG A 26 -4.94 -20.63 10.15
C ARG A 26 -3.58 -19.93 10.06
N PRO A 27 -2.50 -20.48 10.64
CA PRO A 27 -1.18 -19.98 10.34
C PRO A 27 -0.94 -20.30 8.86
N VAL A 28 -1.14 -19.29 8.01
CA VAL A 28 -0.53 -19.27 6.68
C VAL A 28 0.95 -19.46 6.96
N GLN A 29 1.57 -20.45 6.31
CA GLN A 29 2.97 -20.84 6.46
C GLN A 29 3.90 -19.69 6.04
N THR A 30 3.96 -18.63 6.84
CA THR A 30 5.05 -17.67 6.79
C THR A 30 6.17 -18.30 7.60
N ARG A 31 7.33 -18.50 6.96
CA ARG A 31 8.57 -18.90 7.65
C ARG A 31 8.71 -18.15 8.96
N SER A 32 8.98 -18.91 10.03
CA SER A 32 9.08 -18.36 11.37
C SER A 32 10.14 -17.24 11.41
N PRO A 33 10.01 -16.24 12.31
CA PRO A 33 11.02 -15.18 12.44
C PRO A 33 12.44 -15.75 12.67
N PHE A 34 12.55 -16.95 13.24
CA PHE A 34 13.81 -17.68 13.41
C PHE A 34 14.40 -18.17 12.08
N GLU A 35 13.59 -18.70 11.17
CA GLU A 35 14.04 -19.11 9.82
C GLU A 35 14.51 -17.90 8.97
N ARG A 36 14.01 -16.70 9.26
CA ARG A 36 14.46 -15.45 8.61
C ARG A 36 15.82 -15.01 9.14
N ALA A 37 16.03 -15.12 10.45
CA ALA A 37 17.31 -14.82 11.09
C ALA A 37 18.41 -15.78 10.63
N GLU A 38 18.10 -17.08 10.53
CA GLU A 38 19.03 -18.11 10.07
C GLU A 38 19.44 -17.89 8.58
N ALA A 39 18.48 -17.54 7.71
CA ALA A 39 18.78 -17.21 6.32
C ALA A 39 19.61 -15.91 6.16
N PHE A 40 19.44 -14.96 7.09
CA PHE A 40 20.22 -13.71 7.11
C PHE A 40 21.65 -13.94 7.63
N GLU A 41 21.81 -14.82 8.63
CA GLU A 41 23.12 -15.26 9.11
C GLU A 41 23.88 -16.04 8.03
N ALA A 42 23.21 -16.95 7.32
CA ALA A 42 23.81 -17.70 6.22
C ALA A 42 24.35 -16.77 5.10
N ASP A 43 23.63 -15.70 4.79
CA ASP A 43 24.09 -14.73 3.78
C ASP A 43 25.18 -13.80 4.30
N ARG A 44 25.17 -13.44 5.58
CA ARG A 44 26.31 -12.76 6.22
C ARG A 44 27.56 -13.62 6.21
N GLU A 45 27.44 -14.92 6.42
CA GLU A 45 28.57 -15.84 6.30
C GLU A 45 29.09 -15.97 4.87
N ARG A 46 28.20 -15.93 3.86
CA ARG A 46 28.59 -15.89 2.44
C ARG A 46 29.32 -14.59 2.08
N LEU A 47 28.83 -13.45 2.55
CA LEU A 47 29.49 -12.15 2.38
C LEU A 47 30.86 -12.13 3.05
N LYS A 48 30.98 -12.62 4.29
CA LYS A 48 32.29 -12.75 4.97
C LYS A 48 33.26 -13.66 4.20
N LYS A 49 32.78 -14.72 3.55
CA LYS A 49 33.61 -15.59 2.69
C LYS A 49 34.09 -14.85 1.45
N LEU A 50 33.23 -14.03 0.84
CA LEU A 50 33.58 -13.19 -0.30
C LEU A 50 34.59 -12.11 0.08
N GLU A 51 34.38 -11.43 1.20
CA GLU A 51 35.32 -10.45 1.76
C GLU A 51 36.66 -11.09 2.12
N ALA A 52 36.68 -12.26 2.77
CA ALA A 52 37.91 -12.98 3.10
C ALA A 52 38.66 -13.47 1.86
N SER A 53 37.93 -13.76 0.78
CA SER A 53 38.50 -14.07 -0.54
C SER A 53 39.07 -12.84 -1.23
N ALA A 54 38.47 -11.66 -1.07
CA ALA A 54 38.87 -10.42 -1.73
C ALA A 54 39.96 -9.62 -0.99
N THR A 55 40.05 -9.73 0.35
CA THR A 55 40.86 -8.81 1.19
C THR A 55 42.15 -9.41 1.76
N ARG A 56 42.52 -10.65 1.42
CA ARG A 56 43.77 -11.24 1.91
C ARG A 56 44.97 -10.73 1.08
N PRO A 57 45.95 -9.99 1.66
CA PRO A 57 47.16 -9.64 0.93
C PRO A 57 47.94 -10.91 0.55
N PRO A 58 48.64 -10.94 -0.59
CA PRO A 58 49.36 -12.13 -1.03
C PRO A 58 50.52 -12.39 -0.07
N ILE A 59 50.34 -13.34 0.84
CA ILE A 59 51.46 -14.00 1.52
C ILE A 59 52.20 -14.79 0.43
N PRO A 60 53.55 -14.69 0.31
CA PRO A 60 54.28 -15.47 -0.66
C PRO A 60 54.04 -16.96 -0.41
N GLY A 61 53.31 -17.62 -1.31
CA GLY A 61 52.89 -19.02 -1.21
C GLY A 61 51.39 -19.28 -0.94
N ALA A 62 50.55 -18.26 -0.77
CA ALA A 62 49.10 -18.44 -0.71
C ALA A 62 48.49 -18.43 -2.13
N THR A 63 47.72 -19.48 -2.45
CA THR A 63 46.96 -19.60 -3.70
C THR A 63 45.95 -18.46 -3.82
N ALA A 64 45.95 -17.78 -4.97
CA ALA A 64 44.96 -16.76 -5.29
C ALA A 64 43.54 -17.33 -5.21
N PRO A 65 42.55 -16.54 -4.77
CA PRO A 65 41.15 -16.97 -4.78
C PRO A 65 40.71 -17.34 -6.19
N ASP A 66 39.98 -18.45 -6.33
CA ASP A 66 39.48 -18.92 -7.63
C ASP A 66 38.41 -17.92 -8.17
N PRO A 67 38.68 -17.21 -9.28
CA PRO A 67 37.74 -16.25 -9.84
C PRO A 67 36.41 -16.90 -10.28
N ALA A 68 36.43 -18.19 -10.62
CA ALA A 68 35.21 -18.90 -10.97
C ALA A 68 34.35 -19.20 -9.72
N ALA A 69 34.97 -19.39 -8.56
CA ALA A 69 34.25 -19.62 -7.30
C ALA A 69 33.60 -18.33 -6.76
N THR A 70 34.29 -17.19 -6.88
CA THR A 70 33.75 -15.88 -6.49
C THR A 70 32.58 -15.45 -7.37
N GLN A 71 32.68 -15.63 -8.70
CA GLN A 71 31.57 -15.36 -9.62
C GLN A 71 30.34 -16.23 -9.35
N LYS A 72 30.53 -17.51 -9.02
CA LYS A 72 29.43 -18.40 -8.63
C LYS A 72 28.74 -17.91 -7.35
N LEU A 73 29.52 -17.51 -6.35
CA LEU A 73 28.99 -16.99 -5.09
C LEU A 73 28.24 -15.67 -5.28
N LEU A 74 28.72 -14.78 -6.15
CA LEU A 74 28.01 -13.54 -6.52
C LEU A 74 26.65 -13.85 -7.15
N ARG A 75 26.59 -14.75 -8.13
CA ARG A 75 25.32 -15.17 -8.76
C ARG A 75 24.35 -15.80 -7.77
N GLU A 76 24.85 -16.58 -6.81
CA GLU A 76 24.03 -17.15 -5.73
C GLU A 76 23.46 -16.06 -4.81
N LEU A 77 24.24 -15.03 -4.49
CA LEU A 77 23.79 -13.88 -3.70
C LEU A 77 22.79 -13.02 -4.45
N GLU A 78 23.00 -12.77 -5.74
CA GLU A 78 22.05 -12.06 -6.62
C GLU A 78 20.71 -12.80 -6.71
N ALA A 79 20.73 -14.13 -6.87
CA ALA A 79 19.53 -14.94 -6.87
C ALA A 79 18.81 -14.90 -5.51
N SER A 80 19.56 -14.97 -4.40
CA SER A 80 19.01 -14.84 -3.03
C SER A 80 18.36 -13.47 -2.80
N LEU A 81 18.97 -12.41 -3.35
CA LEU A 81 18.47 -11.04 -3.25
C LEU A 81 17.18 -10.87 -4.06
N ALA A 82 17.15 -11.34 -5.31
CA ALA A 82 15.95 -11.30 -6.15
C ALA A 82 14.77 -12.08 -5.53
N ASP A 83 15.04 -13.24 -4.91
CA ASP A 83 14.02 -14.01 -4.20
C ASP A 83 13.48 -13.28 -2.96
N ARG A 84 14.32 -12.49 -2.27
CA ARG A 84 13.88 -11.65 -1.15
C ARG A 84 13.05 -10.46 -1.60
N GLU A 85 13.45 -9.79 -2.66
CA GLU A 85 12.69 -8.68 -3.24
C GLU A 85 11.30 -9.12 -3.66
N ARG A 86 11.18 -10.28 -4.32
CA ARG A 86 9.87 -10.87 -4.65
C ARG A 86 9.01 -11.10 -3.41
N ARG A 87 9.60 -11.66 -2.34
CA ARG A 87 8.88 -11.89 -1.08
C ARG A 87 8.49 -10.59 -0.39
N LEU A 88 9.32 -9.56 -0.42
CA LEU A 88 9.00 -8.24 0.12
C LEU A 88 7.83 -7.64 -0.65
N ALA A 89 7.85 -7.69 -1.98
CA ALA A 89 6.73 -7.25 -2.82
C ALA A 89 5.44 -8.00 -2.51
N GLU A 90 5.49 -9.33 -2.31
CA GLU A 90 4.33 -10.12 -1.87
C GLU A 90 3.80 -9.68 -0.49
N PHE A 91 4.68 -9.36 0.45
CA PHE A 91 4.28 -8.87 1.78
C PHE A 91 3.67 -7.48 1.72
N GLU A 92 4.23 -6.59 0.91
CA GLU A 92 3.72 -5.23 0.69
C GLU A 92 2.35 -5.27 0.03
N ALA A 93 2.17 -6.09 -1.00
CA ALA A 93 0.86 -6.30 -1.63
C ALA A 93 -0.18 -6.78 -0.61
N ARG A 94 0.21 -7.73 0.25
CA ARG A 94 -0.68 -8.23 1.30
C ARG A 94 -0.98 -7.20 2.38
N ALA A 95 -0.01 -6.34 2.73
CA ALA A 95 -0.23 -5.24 3.66
C ALA A 95 -1.23 -4.23 3.08
N ALA A 96 -1.09 -3.87 1.80
CA ALA A 96 -2.02 -2.99 1.09
C ALA A 96 -3.44 -3.58 1.05
N ASP A 97 -3.59 -4.89 0.84
CA ASP A 97 -4.89 -5.55 0.90
C ASP A 97 -5.51 -5.47 2.31
N TYR A 98 -4.71 -5.65 3.37
CA TYR A 98 -5.20 -5.46 4.75
C TYR A 98 -5.63 -4.03 5.04
N GLU A 99 -4.91 -3.03 4.52
CA GLU A 99 -5.28 -1.62 4.67
C GLU A 99 -6.60 -1.31 3.96
N ARG A 100 -6.83 -1.87 2.76
CA ARG A 100 -8.11 -1.77 2.06
C ARG A 100 -9.25 -2.40 2.84
N ASP A 101 -9.03 -3.60 3.40
CA ASP A 101 -10.03 -4.27 4.22
C ASP A 101 -10.38 -3.47 5.48
N LEU A 102 -9.39 -2.84 6.13
CA LEU A 102 -9.61 -1.96 7.26
C LEU A 102 -10.41 -0.71 6.88
N ALA A 103 -10.11 -0.09 5.73
CA ALA A 103 -10.88 1.04 5.22
C ALA A 103 -12.35 0.67 4.96
N ASN A 104 -12.59 -0.48 4.32
CA ASN A 104 -13.93 -1.00 4.06
C ASN A 104 -14.72 -1.29 5.35
N LEU A 105 -14.04 -1.77 6.41
CA LEU A 105 -14.67 -1.98 7.71
C LEU A 105 -15.05 -0.66 8.36
N ALA A 106 -14.18 0.36 8.30
CA ALA A 106 -14.47 1.68 8.83
C ALA A 106 -15.67 2.35 8.13
N GLU A 107 -15.82 2.16 6.81
CA GLU A 107 -17.01 2.61 6.08
C GLU A 107 -18.28 1.91 6.56
N ARG A 108 -18.25 0.57 6.71
CA ARG A 108 -19.40 -0.19 7.24
C ARG A 108 -19.78 0.21 8.67
N GLU A 109 -18.81 0.54 9.51
CA GLU A 109 -19.07 1.04 10.86
C GLU A 109 -19.78 2.41 10.83
N ARG A 110 -19.42 3.29 9.89
CA ARG A 110 -20.12 4.56 9.69
C ARG A 110 -21.56 4.32 9.22
N ASP A 111 -21.76 3.47 8.22
CA ASP A 111 -23.10 3.13 7.72
C ASP A 111 -24.00 2.55 8.83
N LEU A 112 -23.45 1.69 9.69
CA LEU A 112 -24.16 1.15 10.84
C LEU A 112 -24.51 2.25 11.85
N ALA A 113 -23.58 3.15 12.16
CA ALA A 113 -23.86 4.27 13.06
C ALA A 113 -24.95 5.21 12.51
N GLU A 114 -24.96 5.47 11.21
CA GLU A 114 -26.01 6.25 10.54
C GLU A 114 -27.36 5.52 10.61
N ALA A 115 -27.39 4.20 10.36
CA ALA A 115 -28.59 3.40 10.45
C ALA A 115 -29.16 3.34 11.89
N GLU A 116 -28.29 3.21 12.90
CA GLU A 116 -28.67 3.25 14.32
C GLU A 116 -29.23 4.62 14.71
N ALA A 117 -28.62 5.70 14.24
CA ALA A 117 -29.12 7.06 14.46
C ALA A 117 -30.51 7.27 13.85
N LEU A 118 -30.74 6.78 12.63
CA LEU A 118 -32.06 6.82 11.97
C LEU A 118 -33.09 5.99 12.74
N LEU A 119 -32.71 4.81 13.23
CA LEU A 119 -33.61 3.95 14.00
C LEU A 119 -33.98 4.61 15.34
N ALA A 120 -33.00 5.18 16.05
CA ALA A 120 -33.24 5.96 17.27
C ALA A 120 -34.14 7.18 17.02
N ALA A 121 -33.96 7.89 15.91
CA ALA A 121 -34.83 8.99 15.52
C ALA A 121 -36.27 8.52 15.25
N ARG A 122 -36.45 7.39 14.55
CA ARG A 122 -37.76 6.78 14.30
C ARG A 122 -38.45 6.32 15.59
N GLU A 123 -37.71 5.73 16.53
CA GLU A 123 -38.26 5.34 17.83
C GLU A 123 -38.72 6.55 18.64
N ARG A 124 -37.93 7.64 18.64
CA ARG A 124 -38.32 8.90 19.29
C ARG A 124 -39.61 9.46 18.68
N LEU A 125 -39.74 9.47 17.36
CA LEU A 125 -40.96 9.88 16.66
C LEU A 125 -42.15 8.98 17.00
N ALA A 126 -41.98 7.65 16.95
CA ALA A 126 -43.05 6.72 17.32
C ALA A 126 -43.50 6.88 18.78
N ASN A 127 -42.56 7.14 19.69
CA ASN A 127 -42.87 7.42 21.09
C ASN A 127 -43.56 8.78 21.27
N ALA A 128 -43.16 9.81 20.53
CA ALA A 128 -43.85 11.10 20.53
C ALA A 128 -45.29 10.95 20.01
N SER A 129 -45.48 10.25 18.89
CA SER A 129 -46.80 9.95 18.32
C SER A 129 -47.67 9.14 19.28
N ARG A 130 -47.12 8.16 19.99
CA ARG A 130 -47.85 7.41 21.04
C ARG A 130 -48.24 8.28 22.23
N ARG A 131 -47.41 9.24 22.62
CA ARG A 131 -47.75 10.21 23.68
C ARG A 131 -48.87 11.16 23.25
N ILE A 132 -48.89 11.55 21.97
CA ILE A 132 -49.96 12.38 21.38
C ILE A 132 -51.26 11.59 21.24
N ALA A 133 -51.18 10.30 20.92
CA ALA A 133 -52.33 9.40 20.75
C ALA A 133 -52.85 8.78 22.07
N ALA A 134 -52.12 8.92 23.18
CA ALA A 134 -52.61 8.52 24.49
C ALA A 134 -53.83 9.40 24.87
N PRO A 135 -54.90 8.84 25.47
CA PRO A 135 -56.09 9.60 25.82
C PRO A 135 -55.76 10.58 26.97
N SER A 136 -55.32 11.78 26.61
CA SER A 136 -55.21 12.94 27.49
C SER A 136 -56.53 13.72 27.43
N PRO A 137 -57.06 14.23 28.55
CA PRO A 137 -58.37 14.89 28.60
C PRO A 137 -58.42 16.28 27.91
N ALA A 138 -57.37 16.70 27.21
CA ALA A 138 -57.35 17.94 26.45
C ALA A 138 -56.74 17.72 25.06
N PRO A 139 -57.40 18.19 23.97
CA PRO A 139 -56.80 18.20 22.66
C PRO A 139 -55.62 19.18 22.70
N VAL A 140 -54.39 18.68 22.51
CA VAL A 140 -53.21 19.54 22.32
C VAL A 140 -53.36 20.19 20.95
N ALA A 141 -54.01 21.34 20.91
CA ALA A 141 -54.12 22.15 19.71
C ALA A 141 -52.77 22.82 19.46
N VAL A 142 -52.04 22.34 18.44
CA VAL A 142 -50.80 22.98 17.96
C VAL A 142 -51.12 24.44 17.62
N SER A 143 -50.43 25.37 18.27
CA SER A 143 -50.68 26.80 18.08
C SER A 143 -50.31 27.23 16.66
N ALA A 144 -50.86 28.34 16.17
CA ALA A 144 -50.54 28.85 14.84
C ALA A 144 -49.04 29.19 14.71
N GLU A 145 -48.43 29.67 15.80
CA GLU A 145 -47.01 29.99 15.89
C GLU A 145 -46.13 28.73 15.81
N GLU A 146 -46.54 27.63 16.46
CA GLU A 146 -45.83 26.35 16.36
C GLU A 146 -45.88 25.76 14.95
N LYS A 147 -46.99 25.96 14.22
CA LYS A 147 -47.09 25.53 12.81
C LYS A 147 -46.19 26.35 11.90
N GLN A 148 -46.14 27.67 12.08
CA GLN A 148 -45.24 28.54 11.32
C GLN A 148 -43.78 28.20 11.59
N ALA A 149 -43.39 28.02 12.86
CA ALA A 149 -42.03 27.61 13.22
C ALA A 149 -41.64 26.24 12.62
N LEU A 150 -42.58 25.30 12.53
CA LEU A 150 -42.35 24.01 11.86
C LEU A 150 -42.21 24.13 10.34
N GLU A 151 -42.97 25.03 9.70
CA GLU A 151 -42.84 25.31 8.26
C GLU A 151 -41.51 25.99 7.94
N GLU A 152 -41.08 26.96 8.75
CA GLU A 152 -39.76 27.59 8.62
C GLU A 152 -38.62 26.59 8.81
N LEU A 153 -38.72 25.71 9.81
CA LEU A 153 -37.71 24.68 10.03
C LEU A 153 -37.64 23.67 8.87
N ARG A 154 -38.78 23.34 8.27
CA ARG A 154 -38.83 22.47 7.08
C ARG A 154 -38.19 23.14 5.87
N ALA A 155 -38.49 24.41 5.63
CA ALA A 155 -37.90 25.15 4.52
C ALA A 155 -36.37 25.27 4.67
N GLU A 156 -35.88 25.52 5.89
CA GLU A 156 -34.44 25.57 6.15
C GLU A 156 -33.77 24.19 6.00
N LEU A 157 -34.42 23.11 6.45
CA LEU A 157 -33.92 21.75 6.22
C LEU A 157 -33.86 21.41 4.73
N GLU A 158 -34.89 21.72 3.96
CA GLU A 158 -34.94 21.47 2.52
C GLU A 158 -33.82 22.24 1.79
N ARG A 159 -33.59 23.50 2.18
CA ARG A 159 -32.46 24.30 1.68
C ARG A 159 -31.09 23.69 2.02
N GLN A 160 -30.93 23.16 3.23
CA GLN A 160 -29.69 22.50 3.65
C GLN A 160 -29.48 21.17 2.91
N GLU A 161 -30.55 20.41 2.68
CA GLU A 161 -30.52 19.17 1.89
C GLU A 161 -30.12 19.44 0.43
N GLU A 162 -30.66 20.49 -0.18
CA GLU A 162 -30.25 20.94 -1.53
C GLU A 162 -28.78 21.33 -1.57
N SER A 163 -28.33 22.16 -0.61
CA SER A 163 -26.93 22.57 -0.53
C SER A 163 -25.97 21.39 -0.32
N LEU A 164 -26.35 20.42 0.52
CA LEU A 164 -25.56 19.20 0.72
C LEU A 164 -25.52 18.34 -0.54
N LYS A 165 -26.62 18.27 -1.29
CA LYS A 165 -26.68 17.53 -2.56
C LYS A 165 -25.77 18.16 -3.61
N GLU A 166 -25.80 19.47 -3.74
CA GLU A 166 -24.89 20.22 -4.62
C GLU A 166 -23.43 20.03 -4.23
N ALA A 167 -23.10 20.13 -2.93
CA ALA A 167 -21.74 19.92 -2.45
C ALA A 167 -21.23 18.50 -2.72
N LYS A 168 -22.08 17.48 -2.51
CA LYS A 168 -21.75 16.08 -2.86
C LYS A 168 -21.54 15.89 -4.35
N GLN A 169 -22.32 16.57 -5.18
CA GLN A 169 -22.16 16.50 -6.63
C GLN A 169 -20.87 17.18 -7.09
N ALA A 170 -20.54 18.35 -6.56
CA ALA A 170 -19.28 19.04 -6.84
C ALA A 170 -18.05 18.22 -6.42
N LEU A 171 -18.12 17.49 -5.29
CA LEU A 171 -17.06 16.57 -4.88
C LEU A 171 -16.87 15.43 -5.88
N ARG A 172 -17.95 14.80 -6.35
CA ARG A 172 -17.89 13.74 -7.36
C ARG A 172 -17.30 14.22 -8.69
N GLU A 173 -17.67 15.41 -9.13
CA GLU A 173 -17.12 16.02 -10.35
C GLU A 173 -15.62 16.29 -10.20
N ARG A 174 -15.18 16.72 -9.01
CA ARG A 174 -13.75 16.91 -8.70
C ARG A 174 -12.99 15.59 -8.67
N GLU A 175 -13.56 14.54 -8.07
CA GLU A 175 -12.97 13.20 -8.05
C GLU A 175 -12.79 12.67 -9.47
N GLN A 176 -13.83 12.77 -10.31
CA GLN A 176 -13.74 12.38 -11.73
C GLN A 176 -12.66 13.16 -12.47
N PHE A 177 -12.56 14.47 -12.24
CA PHE A 177 -11.49 15.28 -12.85
C PHE A 177 -10.10 14.84 -12.39
N LEU A 178 -9.93 14.48 -11.11
CA LEU A 178 -8.67 13.97 -10.58
C LEU A 178 -8.31 12.65 -11.25
N ASP A 179 -9.24 11.70 -11.32
CA ASP A 179 -9.04 10.40 -11.97
C ASP A 179 -8.62 10.57 -13.45
N GLU A 180 -9.30 11.44 -14.19
CA GLU A 180 -8.93 11.75 -15.57
C GLU A 180 -7.55 12.40 -15.68
N SER A 181 -7.20 13.28 -14.74
CA SER A 181 -5.91 13.96 -14.73
C SER A 181 -4.76 12.99 -14.40
N GLU A 182 -5.00 12.04 -13.49
CA GLU A 182 -4.06 10.98 -13.14
C GLU A 182 -3.85 10.04 -14.33
N ALA A 183 -4.93 9.59 -14.99
CA ALA A 183 -4.83 8.77 -16.19
C ALA A 183 -3.99 9.46 -17.29
N LYS A 184 -4.26 10.73 -17.57
CA LYS A 184 -3.48 11.53 -18.54
C LYS A 184 -2.02 11.69 -18.13
N LEU A 185 -1.75 11.80 -16.82
CA LEU A 185 -0.39 11.87 -16.31
C LEU A 185 0.35 10.55 -16.53
N PHE A 186 -0.28 9.42 -16.20
CA PHE A 186 0.28 8.09 -16.44
C PHE A 186 0.61 7.87 -17.93
N GLU A 187 -0.30 8.20 -18.83
CA GLU A 187 -0.07 8.12 -20.28
C GLU A 187 1.14 8.97 -20.71
N LYS A 188 1.26 10.19 -20.19
CA LYS A 188 2.42 11.06 -20.48
C LYS A 188 3.73 10.48 -19.96
N VAL A 189 3.73 9.92 -18.75
CA VAL A 189 4.93 9.29 -18.19
C VAL A 189 5.34 8.09 -19.05
N GLN A 190 4.40 7.24 -19.45
CA GLN A 190 4.68 6.11 -20.33
C GLN A 190 5.24 6.56 -21.69
N ALA A 191 4.59 7.54 -22.33
CA ALA A 191 5.06 8.09 -23.59
C ALA A 191 6.45 8.73 -23.48
N GLN A 192 6.77 9.34 -22.33
CA GLN A 192 8.09 9.88 -22.07
C GLN A 192 9.12 8.78 -21.92
N GLN A 193 8.83 7.72 -21.17
CA GLN A 193 9.73 6.57 -21.01
C GLN A 193 10.01 5.87 -22.34
N GLU A 194 8.98 5.67 -23.17
CA GLU A 194 9.16 5.11 -24.53
C GLU A 194 10.08 5.99 -25.39
N LYS A 195 9.93 7.32 -25.29
CA LYS A 195 10.78 8.27 -26.00
C LYS A 195 12.21 8.27 -25.47
N GLU A 196 12.41 8.16 -24.16
CA GLU A 196 13.74 8.04 -23.55
C GLU A 196 14.44 6.78 -24.06
N ILE A 197 13.75 5.64 -24.07
CA ILE A 197 14.27 4.38 -24.64
C ILE A 197 14.62 4.54 -26.13
N GLU A 198 13.76 5.20 -26.92
CA GLU A 198 14.03 5.43 -28.35
C GLU A 198 15.27 6.32 -28.55
N LEU A 199 15.45 7.34 -27.72
CA LEU A 199 16.62 8.21 -27.77
C LEU A 199 17.90 7.47 -27.36
N GLU A 200 17.85 6.66 -26.31
CA GLU A 200 18.98 5.83 -25.89
C GLU A 200 19.39 4.86 -26.99
N GLN A 201 18.43 4.18 -27.63
CA GLN A 201 18.70 3.30 -28.77
C GLN A 201 19.33 4.06 -29.95
N ARG A 202 18.83 5.25 -30.26
CA ARG A 202 19.43 6.10 -31.32
C ARG A 202 20.84 6.53 -30.98
N ASP A 203 21.10 6.89 -29.73
CA ASP A 203 22.43 7.29 -29.26
C ASP A 203 23.42 6.11 -29.30
N GLU A 204 22.98 4.91 -28.92
CA GLU A 204 23.77 3.68 -29.06
C GLU A 204 24.09 3.37 -30.52
N ASP A 205 23.11 3.48 -31.42
CA ASP A 205 23.29 3.30 -32.86
C ASP A 205 24.29 4.31 -33.45
N MET A 206 24.21 5.57 -33.02
CA MET A 206 25.14 6.62 -33.46
C MET A 206 26.55 6.35 -32.95
N LYS A 207 26.72 6.02 -31.66
CA LYS A 207 28.02 5.62 -31.09
C LYS A 207 28.61 4.40 -31.80
N ALA A 208 27.78 3.40 -32.13
CA ALA A 208 28.22 2.23 -32.87
C ALA A 208 28.68 2.56 -34.29
N ARG A 209 27.97 3.47 -34.99
CA ARG A 209 28.37 3.96 -36.32
C ARG A 209 29.68 4.74 -36.26
N GLU A 210 29.81 5.68 -35.32
CA GLU A 210 31.03 6.45 -35.10
C GLU A 210 32.22 5.53 -34.81
N ARG A 211 32.03 4.51 -33.95
CA ARG A 211 33.07 3.52 -33.66
C ARG A 211 33.49 2.77 -34.93
N ARG A 212 32.56 2.28 -35.74
CA ARG A 212 32.86 1.60 -37.02
C ARG A 212 33.63 2.50 -37.99
N LEU A 213 33.34 3.81 -38.01
CA LEU A 213 34.09 4.76 -38.83
C LEU A 213 35.53 4.92 -38.32
N ARG A 214 35.71 5.12 -37.01
CA ARG A 214 37.05 5.19 -36.40
C ARG A 214 37.87 3.91 -36.61
N GLU A 215 37.24 2.74 -36.53
CA GLU A 215 37.88 1.45 -36.83
C GLU A 215 38.32 1.35 -38.30
N ARG A 216 37.52 1.85 -39.25
CA ARG A 216 37.89 1.90 -40.67
C ARG A 216 39.02 2.88 -40.94
N GLU A 217 39.01 4.04 -40.30
CA GLU A 217 40.10 5.02 -40.38
C GLU A 217 41.40 4.46 -39.80
N ALA A 218 41.34 3.82 -38.62
CA ALA A 218 42.47 3.14 -38.00
C ALA A 218 43.06 1.99 -38.84
N ALA A 219 42.26 1.36 -39.71
CA ALA A 219 42.77 0.33 -40.61
C ALA A 219 43.68 0.89 -41.73
N VAL A 220 43.56 2.18 -42.03
CA VAL A 220 44.29 2.84 -43.12
C VAL A 220 45.35 3.81 -42.58
N ASP A 221 45.10 4.43 -41.42
CA ASP A 221 45.99 5.40 -40.77
C ASP A 221 46.56 4.86 -39.43
N PRO A 222 47.89 4.66 -39.32
CA PRO A 222 48.53 4.19 -38.09
C PRO A 222 48.43 5.17 -36.92
N GLU A 223 48.33 6.50 -37.16
CA GLU A 223 48.13 7.46 -36.07
C GLU A 223 46.73 7.36 -35.49
N ALA A 224 45.71 7.20 -36.34
CA ALA A 224 44.34 6.94 -35.92
C ALA A 224 44.22 5.62 -35.15
N ALA A 225 44.95 4.57 -35.54
CA ALA A 225 44.99 3.29 -34.82
C ALA A 225 45.57 3.40 -33.42
N ALA A 226 46.63 4.19 -33.24
CA ALA A 226 47.22 4.45 -31.93
C ALA A 226 46.25 5.22 -31.02
N ARG A 227 45.52 6.21 -31.56
CA ARG A 227 44.51 6.98 -30.82
C ARG A 227 43.34 6.09 -30.37
N LEU A 228 42.80 5.26 -31.26
CA LEU A 228 41.69 4.36 -30.93
C LEU A 228 42.06 3.36 -29.82
N LYS A 229 43.27 2.80 -29.87
CA LYS A 229 43.77 1.91 -28.80
C LYS A 229 43.91 2.63 -27.46
N ALA A 230 44.46 3.85 -27.48
CA ALA A 230 44.60 4.65 -26.26
C ALA A 230 43.24 5.04 -25.66
N ASP A 231 42.23 5.31 -26.49
CA ASP A 231 40.87 5.60 -26.04
C ASP A 231 40.16 4.36 -25.47
N ASP A 232 40.31 3.19 -26.11
CA ASP A 232 39.79 1.90 -25.60
C ASP A 232 40.46 1.50 -24.26
N GLU A 233 41.77 1.72 -24.12
CA GLU A 233 42.50 1.49 -22.86
C GLU A 233 42.04 2.43 -21.74
N LYS A 234 41.79 3.71 -22.05
CA LYS A 234 41.22 4.67 -21.08
C LYS A 234 39.78 4.31 -20.68
N ALA A 235 38.96 3.85 -21.62
CA ALA A 235 37.60 3.41 -21.32
C ALA A 235 37.60 2.22 -20.35
N ARG A 236 38.47 1.22 -20.58
CA ARG A 236 38.65 0.08 -19.67
C ARG A 236 39.11 0.50 -18.28
N GLN A 237 40.10 1.40 -18.19
CA GLN A 237 40.58 1.92 -16.91
C GLN A 237 39.51 2.71 -16.14
N ARG A 238 38.58 3.37 -16.84
CA ARG A 238 37.47 4.10 -16.21
C ARG A 238 36.40 3.16 -15.68
N ASP A 239 36.07 2.10 -16.42
CA ASP A 239 35.13 1.08 -15.97
C ASP A 239 35.68 0.33 -14.74
N GLU A 240 36.98 0.02 -14.72
CA GLU A 240 37.68 -0.60 -13.57
C GLU A 240 37.74 0.28 -12.31
N PHE A 241 37.48 1.59 -12.39
CA PHE A 241 37.52 2.52 -11.25
C PHE A 241 36.12 2.96 -10.76
N ASN A 242 35.07 2.64 -11.53
CA ASN A 242 33.68 3.00 -11.23
C ASN A 242 32.81 1.80 -10.80
N GLU A 243 33.39 0.59 -10.74
CA GLU A 243 32.85 -0.56 -9.98
C GLU A 243 33.21 -0.45 -8.49
#